data_AF-A0A7S1ZIZ4-F1
#
_entry.id   AF-A0A7S1ZIZ4-F1
#
_cell.length_a   1.000
_cell.length_b   1.000
_cell.length_c   1.000
_cell.angle_alpha   90.00
_cell.angle_beta   90.00
_cell.angle_gamma   90.00
#
_symmetry.space_group_name_H-M   'P 1'
#
loop_
_entity.id
_entity.type
_entity.pdbx_description
1 polymer ?
#
loop_
_entity_poly.entity_id
_entity_poly.type
_entity_poly.pdbx_seq_one_letter_code
_entity_poly.pdbx_strand_id
1 'polypeptide(L)'
;ICSCISFQNCYTCYSRNKHIIYIHTHKNTKIRRTKYASPEMWKLSLKQPESIKPKKKKNQSTNIFGETIGRLHLEKQDIDKRQGRKSKALRLADKISTEEEKAAIESELDMEGQEIGKEFKQTYGFEKDQE
;
A
#
# COMPACT_ATOMS: atom_id res chain seq x y z
N ILE A 1 47.19 -51.33 17.09
CA ILE A 1 48.55 -51.34 17.64
C ILE A 1 49.49 -51.49 16.44
N CYS A 2 50.12 -50.40 15.99
CA CYS A 2 51.10 -50.43 14.91
C CYS A 2 52.40 -49.79 15.43
N SER A 3 53.45 -50.60 15.50
CA SER A 3 54.83 -50.22 15.73
C SER A 3 55.47 -49.85 14.38
N CYS A 4 56.01 -48.63 14.26
CA CYS A 4 56.70 -48.17 13.06
C CYS A 4 58.20 -48.02 13.35
N ILE A 5 59.03 -48.81 12.67
CA ILE A 5 60.48 -48.59 12.55
C ILE A 5 60.73 -48.06 11.13
N SER A 6 61.28 -46.85 11.07
CA SER A 6 61.91 -46.16 9.95
C SER A 6 61.14 -45.93 8.64
N PHE A 7 61.13 -44.64 8.26
CA PHE A 7 61.15 -44.01 6.93
C PHE A 7 60.28 -44.57 5.79
N GLN A 8 59.39 -43.67 5.35
CA GLN A 8 58.65 -43.62 4.09
C GLN A 8 57.48 -44.60 3.93
N ASN A 9 56.28 -44.00 3.94
CA ASN A 9 54.98 -44.53 3.53
C ASN A 9 54.28 -45.50 4.49
N CYS A 10 53.61 -44.93 5.50
CA CYS A 10 52.57 -45.61 6.25
C CYS A 10 51.26 -44.80 6.17
N TYR A 11 50.38 -45.18 5.24
CA TYR A 11 48.98 -44.76 5.24
C TYR A 11 48.09 -45.94 4.87
N THR A 12 48.03 -46.95 5.73
CA THR A 12 46.94 -47.92 5.72
C THR A 12 46.40 -48.06 7.14
N CYS A 13 45.48 -47.17 7.50
CA CYS A 13 44.56 -47.41 8.61
C CYS A 13 43.21 -47.78 7.98
N TYR A 14 42.90 -49.07 7.98
CA TYR A 14 41.67 -49.63 7.46
C TYR A 14 40.50 -49.25 8.38
N SER A 15 39.53 -48.49 7.88
CA SER A 15 38.20 -48.34 8.48
C SER A 15 37.13 -48.84 7.50
N ARG A 16 36.09 -49.43 8.08
CA ARG A 16 35.18 -50.44 7.53
C ARG A 16 34.15 -49.88 6.51
N ASN A 17 33.81 -50.74 5.54
CA ASN A 17 32.56 -50.82 4.77
C ASN A 17 32.18 -49.71 3.77
N LYS A 18 33.14 -49.13 3.03
CA LYS A 18 32.89 -48.65 1.65
C LYS A 18 34.13 -48.93 0.78
N HIS A 19 33.98 -49.79 -0.22
CA HIS A 19 35.01 -49.98 -1.25
C HIS A 19 34.96 -48.82 -2.24
N ILE A 20 35.69 -47.75 -1.95
CA ILE A 20 35.95 -46.68 -2.92
C ILE A 20 37.10 -47.15 -3.81
N ILE A 21 36.79 -47.50 -5.06
CA ILE A 21 37.81 -47.83 -6.07
C ILE A 21 38.29 -46.50 -6.67
N TYR A 22 39.50 -46.09 -6.33
CA TYR A 22 40.10 -44.87 -6.89
C TYR A 22 40.59 -45.13 -8.32
N ILE A 23 39.70 -44.93 -9.30
CA ILE A 23 40.00 -45.14 -10.73
C ILE A 23 40.75 -43.93 -11.33
N HIS A 24 40.93 -42.84 -10.57
CA HIS A 24 41.46 -41.58 -11.08
C HIS A 24 42.54 -40.98 -10.18
N THR A 25 43.47 -40.26 -10.79
CA THR A 25 44.60 -39.60 -10.10
C THR A 25 44.13 -38.68 -8.96
N HIS A 26 44.62 -38.95 -7.75
CA HIS A 26 44.37 -38.11 -6.60
C HIS A 26 45.28 -36.87 -6.63
N LYS A 27 44.75 -35.74 -7.09
CA LYS A 27 45.49 -34.47 -7.16
C LYS A 27 45.33 -33.67 -5.87
N ASN A 28 46.42 -33.42 -5.17
CA ASN A 28 46.46 -32.50 -4.04
C ASN A 28 46.78 -31.08 -4.55
N THR A 29 45.79 -30.19 -4.58
CA THR A 29 45.95 -28.81 -5.04
C THR A 29 46.20 -27.87 -3.86
N LYS A 30 47.22 -27.01 -3.98
CA LYS A 30 47.51 -25.93 -3.02
C LYS A 30 47.36 -24.59 -3.72
N ILE A 31 46.66 -23.64 -3.11
CA ILE A 31 46.45 -22.31 -3.68
C ILE A 31 47.76 -21.51 -3.62
N ARG A 32 48.11 -20.84 -4.72
CA ARG A 32 49.26 -19.94 -4.84
C ARG A 32 48.78 -18.51 -5.10
N ARG A 33 49.31 -17.81 -6.11
CA ARG A 33 48.88 -16.43 -6.44
C ARG A 33 47.54 -16.43 -7.18
N THR A 34 46.71 -15.43 -6.91
CA THR A 34 45.43 -15.22 -7.59
C THR A 34 45.45 -13.89 -8.35
N LYS A 35 44.83 -13.89 -9.54
CA LYS A 35 44.56 -12.67 -10.31
C LYS A 35 43.07 -12.61 -10.57
N TYR A 36 42.39 -11.72 -9.87
CA TYR A 36 40.96 -11.49 -10.07
C TYR A 36 40.73 -10.67 -11.34
N ALA A 37 39.57 -10.88 -11.96
CA ALA A 37 39.13 -10.04 -13.07
C ALA A 37 38.83 -8.62 -12.56
N SER A 38 38.98 -7.63 -13.44
CA SER A 38 38.49 -6.28 -13.16
C SER A 38 36.96 -6.31 -13.01
N PRO A 39 36.37 -5.39 -12.22
CA PRO A 39 34.93 -5.38 -11.98
C PRO A 39 34.12 -5.20 -13.28
N GLU A 40 34.64 -4.45 -14.25
CA GLU A 40 33.99 -4.25 -15.54
C GLU A 40 33.96 -5.54 -16.38
N MET A 41 35.09 -6.26 -16.47
CA MET A 41 35.16 -7.54 -17.17
C MET A 41 34.23 -8.58 -16.54
N TRP A 42 34.18 -8.62 -15.21
CA TRP A 42 33.30 -9.53 -14.48
C TRP A 42 31.82 -9.27 -14.80
N LYS A 43 31.38 -8.00 -14.81
CA LYS A 43 30.00 -7.61 -15.17
C LYS A 43 29.66 -7.99 -16.60
N LEU A 44 30.58 -7.78 -17.54
CA LEU A 44 30.38 -8.11 -18.95
C LEU A 44 30.20 -9.62 -19.15
N SER A 45 31.03 -10.45 -18.52
CA SER A 45 30.94 -11.91 -18.61
C SER A 45 29.63 -12.47 -18.03
N LEU A 46 29.02 -11.77 -17.07
CA LEU A 46 27.75 -12.16 -16.44
C LEU A 46 26.50 -11.60 -17.13
N LYS A 47 26.66 -10.83 -18.21
CA LYS A 47 25.53 -10.26 -18.95
C LYS A 47 24.80 -11.34 -19.74
N GLN A 48 23.55 -11.61 -19.37
CA GLN A 48 22.67 -12.50 -20.13
C GLN A 48 22.04 -11.74 -21.33
N PRO A 49 21.81 -12.40 -22.47
CA PRO A 49 21.22 -11.76 -23.64
C PRO A 49 19.77 -11.33 -23.37
N GLU A 50 19.36 -10.22 -24.00
CA GLU A 50 18.05 -9.61 -23.77
C GLU A 50 16.88 -10.49 -24.26
N SER A 51 17.12 -11.36 -25.24
CA SER A 51 16.10 -12.29 -25.74
C SER A 51 15.68 -13.34 -24.72
N ILE A 52 16.59 -13.77 -23.84
CA ILE A 52 16.32 -14.76 -22.79
C ILE A 52 15.58 -14.11 -21.61
N LYS A 53 15.75 -12.80 -21.41
CA LYS A 53 15.11 -12.04 -20.33
C LYS A 53 13.94 -11.22 -20.88
N PRO A 54 12.71 -11.74 -20.88
CA PRO A 54 11.57 -10.96 -21.31
C PRO A 54 11.41 -9.72 -20.42
N LYS A 55 11.40 -8.54 -21.03
CA LYS A 55 11.14 -7.28 -20.33
C LYS A 55 9.70 -7.29 -19.80
N LYS A 56 9.54 -7.22 -18.49
CA LYS A 56 8.23 -7.05 -17.87
C LYS A 56 7.66 -5.67 -18.25
N LYS A 57 6.48 -5.66 -18.88
CA LYS A 57 5.73 -4.44 -19.17
C LYS A 57 4.67 -4.24 -18.08
N LYS A 58 4.59 -3.05 -17.49
CA LYS A 58 3.63 -2.76 -16.41
C LYS A 58 2.19 -2.91 -16.95
N ASN A 59 1.32 -3.50 -16.16
CA ASN A 59 -0.11 -3.69 -16.49
C ASN A 59 -0.39 -4.52 -17.74
N GLN A 60 0.59 -5.26 -18.27
CA GLN A 60 0.41 -6.18 -19.39
C GLN A 60 0.93 -7.57 -18.98
N SER A 61 0.08 -8.59 -19.10
CA SER A 61 0.44 -9.98 -18.80
C SER A 61 0.04 -10.89 -19.96
N THR A 62 0.89 -11.86 -20.27
CA THR A 62 0.61 -12.89 -21.27
C THR A 62 0.17 -14.18 -20.57
N ASN A 63 -0.97 -14.73 -20.96
CA ASN A 63 -1.48 -16.01 -20.44
C ASN A 63 -0.68 -17.19 -21.03
N ILE A 64 -0.83 -18.39 -20.46
CA ILE A 64 -0.25 -19.65 -20.95
C ILE A 64 -0.67 -19.92 -22.41
N PHE A 65 -1.86 -19.45 -22.80
CA PHE A 65 -2.40 -19.53 -24.16
C PHE A 65 -1.88 -18.44 -25.12
N GLY A 66 -0.98 -17.55 -24.68
CA GLY A 66 -0.41 -16.49 -25.53
C GLY A 66 -1.26 -15.23 -25.66
N GLU A 67 -2.47 -15.20 -25.09
CA GLU A 67 -3.31 -14.00 -25.05
C GLU A 67 -2.68 -12.91 -24.16
N THR A 68 -2.80 -11.66 -24.60
CA THR A 68 -2.24 -10.51 -23.90
C THR A 68 -3.35 -9.73 -23.18
N ILE A 69 -3.30 -9.74 -21.85
CA ILE A 69 -4.30 -9.11 -20.98
C ILE A 69 -3.72 -7.82 -20.39
N GLY A 70 -4.50 -6.73 -20.47
CA GLY A 70 -4.19 -5.44 -19.86
C GLY A 70 -4.94 -5.24 -18.54
N ARG A 71 -4.27 -4.70 -17.51
CA ARG A 71 -4.92 -4.29 -16.25
C ARG A 71 -5.26 -2.80 -16.30
N LEU A 72 -6.55 -2.48 -16.21
CA LEU A 72 -7.04 -1.11 -16.02
C LEU A 72 -7.22 -0.85 -14.52
N HIS A 73 -6.56 0.18 -14.00
CA HIS A 73 -6.74 0.62 -12.61
C HIS A 73 -7.73 1.77 -12.59
N LEU A 74 -8.92 1.55 -12.03
CA LEU A 74 -9.93 2.58 -11.82
C LEU A 74 -9.77 3.16 -10.41
N GLU A 75 -9.82 4.48 -10.31
CA GLU A 75 -9.81 5.17 -9.01
C GLU A 75 -11.16 5.01 -8.31
N LYS A 76 -11.16 5.11 -6.97
CA LYS A 76 -12.39 5.19 -6.18
C LYS A 76 -13.18 6.45 -6.58
N GLN A 77 -14.44 6.29 -6.96
CA GLN A 77 -15.33 7.41 -7.30
C GLN A 77 -16.06 7.92 -6.05
N ASP A 78 -15.74 9.13 -5.60
CA ASP A 78 -16.47 9.81 -4.51
C ASP A 78 -17.76 10.45 -5.06
N ILE A 79 -18.92 9.83 -4.84
CA ILE A 79 -20.22 10.31 -5.33
C ILE A 79 -20.80 11.40 -4.43
N ASP A 80 -20.48 11.36 -3.13
CA ASP A 80 -21.07 12.24 -2.12
C ASP A 80 -20.69 13.71 -2.31
N LYS A 81 -19.55 13.99 -2.93
CA LYS A 81 -19.12 15.34 -3.29
C LYS A 81 -19.91 15.92 -4.46
N ARG A 82 -20.54 15.09 -5.29
CA ARG A 82 -21.22 15.52 -6.51
C ARG A 82 -22.69 15.79 -6.21
N GLN A 83 -23.03 17.07 -6.05
CA GLN A 83 -24.44 17.48 -5.97
C GLN A 83 -25.04 17.57 -7.37
N GLY A 84 -26.23 16.99 -7.55
CA GLY A 84 -27.03 17.15 -8.76
C GLY A 84 -27.73 18.50 -8.80
N ARG A 85 -28.27 18.88 -9.97
CA ARG A 85 -29.13 20.06 -10.09
C ARG A 85 -30.45 19.81 -9.34
N LYS A 86 -30.73 20.61 -8.31
CA LYS A 86 -32.05 20.60 -7.64
C LYS A 86 -33.16 20.95 -8.64
N SER A 87 -34.14 20.06 -8.78
CA SER A 87 -35.34 20.26 -9.59
C SER A 87 -36.26 21.34 -8.99
N LYS A 88 -37.23 21.83 -9.76
CA LYS A 88 -38.16 22.87 -9.29
C LYS A 88 -38.96 22.42 -8.07
N ALA A 89 -39.37 21.16 -8.03
CA ALA A 89 -40.12 20.58 -6.92
C ALA A 89 -39.31 20.60 -5.62
N LEU A 90 -38.04 20.18 -5.66
CA LEU A 90 -37.16 20.18 -4.48
C LEU A 90 -36.88 21.59 -3.96
N ARG A 91 -36.71 22.56 -4.88
CA ARG A 91 -36.55 23.97 -4.50
C ARG A 91 -37.80 24.56 -3.85
N LEU A 92 -38.98 24.06 -4.20
CA LEU A 92 -40.23 24.52 -3.60
C LEU A 92 -40.42 23.91 -2.21
N ALA A 93 -40.14 22.62 -2.05
CA ALA A 93 -40.17 21.95 -0.77
C ALA A 93 -39.24 22.62 0.25
N ASP A 94 -37.99 22.93 -0.14
CA ASP A 94 -37.03 23.64 0.71
C ASP A 94 -37.53 25.02 1.14
N LYS A 95 -38.29 25.71 0.27
CA LYS A 95 -38.84 27.04 0.61
C LYS A 95 -39.96 26.95 1.63
N ILE A 96 -40.89 26.02 1.42
CA ILE A 96 -42.03 25.81 2.31
C ILE A 96 -41.52 25.48 3.72
N SER A 97 -40.57 24.56 3.85
CA SER A 97 -40.01 24.22 5.16
C SER A 97 -39.35 25.42 5.85
N THR A 98 -38.60 26.25 5.10
CA THR A 98 -37.99 27.46 5.69
C THR A 98 -39.00 28.54 6.06
N GLU A 99 -40.15 28.60 5.37
CA GLU A 99 -41.23 29.54 5.71
C GLU A 99 -41.97 29.08 6.97
N GLU A 100 -42.23 27.77 7.11
CA GLU A 100 -42.81 27.18 8.31
C GLU A 100 -41.91 27.38 9.54
N GLU A 101 -40.60 27.14 9.41
CA GLU A 101 -39.63 27.38 10.49
C GLU A 101 -39.60 28.85 10.92
N LYS A 102 -39.63 29.80 9.96
CA LYS A 102 -39.65 31.23 10.27
C LYS A 102 -40.94 31.66 10.98
N ALA A 103 -42.09 31.15 10.53
CA ALA A 103 -43.38 31.46 11.17
C ALA A 103 -43.43 30.96 12.62
N ALA A 104 -42.83 29.79 12.91
CA ALA A 104 -42.72 29.30 14.27
C ALA A 104 -41.84 30.22 15.13
N ILE A 105 -40.67 30.61 14.63
CA ILE A 105 -39.76 31.53 15.33
C ILE A 105 -40.43 32.89 15.60
N GLU A 106 -41.14 33.44 14.62
CA GLU A 106 -41.84 34.73 14.78
C GLU A 106 -42.92 34.64 15.88
N SER A 107 -43.65 33.53 15.95
CA SER A 107 -44.64 33.30 17.00
C SER A 107 -44.03 33.16 18.40
N GLU A 108 -42.84 32.57 18.51
CA GLU A 108 -42.09 32.49 19.76
C GLU A 108 -41.60 33.88 20.21
N LEU A 109 -41.03 34.66 19.30
CA LEU A 109 -40.57 36.03 19.58
C LEU A 109 -41.71 36.97 20.00
N ASP A 110 -42.90 36.81 19.41
CA ASP A 110 -44.08 37.59 19.80
C ASP A 110 -44.55 37.28 21.22
N MET A 111 -44.51 36.01 21.62
CA MET A 111 -44.83 35.60 23.00
C MET A 111 -43.80 36.16 23.99
N GLU A 112 -42.51 36.02 23.69
CA GLU A 112 -41.42 36.56 24.50
C GLU A 112 -41.53 38.09 24.62
N GLY A 113 -41.82 38.79 23.53
CA GLY A 113 -42.01 40.25 23.53
C GLY A 113 -43.16 40.71 24.43
N GLN A 114 -44.27 39.96 24.43
CA GLN A 114 -45.40 40.23 25.32
C GLN A 114 -45.07 39.94 26.79
N GLU A 115 -44.33 38.87 27.07
CA GLU A 115 -43.87 38.53 28.42
C GLU A 115 -42.92 39.59 28.97
N ILE A 116 -41.92 40.01 28.18
CA ILE A 116 -40.99 41.08 28.53
C ILE A 116 -41.75 42.40 28.80
N GLY A 117 -42.77 42.72 28.00
CA GLY A 117 -43.62 43.88 28.21
C GLY A 117 -44.39 43.82 29.54
N LYS A 118 -44.94 42.64 29.89
CA LYS A 118 -45.63 42.42 31.17
C LYS A 118 -44.68 42.53 32.36
N GLU A 119 -43.48 41.95 32.27
CA GLU A 119 -42.45 42.04 33.32
C GLU A 119 -41.96 43.48 33.53
N PHE A 120 -41.74 44.23 32.45
CA PHE A 120 -41.34 45.64 32.53
C PHE A 120 -42.40 46.48 33.24
N LYS A 121 -43.68 46.29 32.89
CA LYS A 121 -44.82 46.99 33.53
C LYS A 121 -44.92 46.66 35.02
N GLN A 122 -44.70 45.40 35.40
CA GLN A 122 -44.67 44.99 36.82
C GLN A 122 -43.52 45.64 37.60
N THR A 123 -42.36 45.78 36.96
CA THR A 123 -41.14 46.28 37.62
C THR A 123 -41.12 47.80 37.78
N TYR A 124 -41.54 48.54 36.75
CA TYR A 124 -41.40 50.00 36.69
C TYR A 124 -42.72 50.78 36.80
N GLY A 125 -43.88 50.11 36.74
CA GLY A 125 -45.19 50.71 37.02
C GLY A 125 -45.78 51.57 35.91
N PHE A 126 -45.14 51.64 34.73
CA PHE A 126 -45.66 52.28 33.52
C PHE A 126 -45.42 51.40 32.29
N GLU A 127 -46.19 51.59 31.22
CA GLU A 127 -46.00 50.86 29.97
C GLU A 127 -44.81 51.43 29.20
N LYS A 128 -44.00 50.55 28.60
CA LYS A 128 -42.89 50.97 27.75
C LYS A 128 -43.49 51.50 26.44
N ASP A 129 -43.33 52.79 26.17
CA ASP A 129 -43.73 53.39 24.89
C ASP A 129 -42.99 52.65 23.76
N GLN A 130 -43.75 52.09 22.81
CA GLN A 130 -43.19 51.50 21.60
C GLN A 130 -42.85 52.63 20.63
N GLU A 131 -41.56 52.83 20.34
CA GLU A 131 -41.08 53.65 19.23
C GLU A 131 -40.75 52.75 18.03
#